data_AF-A0A087SZ22-F1
#
_entry.id   AF-A0A087SZ22-F1
#
_cell.length_a   1.000
_cell.length_b   1.000
_cell.length_c   1.000
_cell.angle_alpha   90.00
_cell.angle_beta   90.00
_cell.angle_gamma   90.00
#
_symmetry.space_group_name_H-M   'P 1'
#
loop_
_entity.id
_entity.type
_entity.pdbx_description
1 polymer ?
#
loop_
_entity_poly.entity_id
_entity_poly.type
_entity_poly.pdbx_seq_one_letter_code
_entity_poly.pdbx_strand_id
1 'polypeptide(L)'
;MCNAETETMLYSGITNEHHSCVQDFKWCQKSVMLLISLYQKKKAEFLSGFVKKRDLWSQVASEMSLRGFNVSFIACEKKWHNLYATYRKLKESNVKKRSYWPYFQPLREVLETNVDVQNVNLNGRCYNEDENTCKMV
;
A
#
# COMPACT_ATOMS: atom_id res chain seq x y z
N MET A 1 -61.58 10.35 0.02
CA MET A 1 -61.20 9.85 1.35
C MET A 1 -59.68 9.62 1.32
N CYS A 2 -58.92 10.65 1.71
CA CYS A 2 -58.03 10.74 2.90
C CYS A 2 -56.58 10.32 2.55
N ASN A 3 -55.68 11.24 2.17
CA ASN A 3 -54.71 12.03 2.98
C ASN A 3 -53.45 11.21 3.41
N ALA A 4 -52.22 11.60 3.03
CA ALA A 4 -51.18 12.34 3.83
C ALA A 4 -50.68 11.51 5.05
N GLU A 5 -49.40 11.33 5.46
CA GLU A 5 -48.15 12.11 5.44
C GLU A 5 -46.97 11.23 5.99
N THR A 6 -45.75 11.52 5.52
CA THR A 6 -44.35 11.50 6.08
C THR A 6 -43.81 10.68 7.30
N GLU A 7 -42.56 10.20 7.13
CA GLU A 7 -41.37 10.06 8.06
C GLU A 7 -41.36 9.00 9.20
N THR A 8 -40.32 8.20 9.49
CA THR A 8 -38.84 8.38 9.53
C THR A 8 -38.04 7.03 9.61
N MET A 9 -36.76 7.06 9.12
CA MET A 9 -35.48 6.35 9.45
C MET A 9 -35.44 5.00 10.23
N LEU A 10 -34.49 4.05 10.11
CA LEU A 10 -33.03 4.06 9.90
C LEU A 10 -32.51 2.61 9.68
N TYR A 11 -31.42 2.43 8.94
CA TYR A 11 -30.44 1.32 8.98
C TYR A 11 -30.89 -0.13 8.63
N SER A 12 -30.44 -0.63 7.48
CA SER A 12 -29.30 -1.57 7.44
C SER A 12 -29.03 -2.11 6.03
N GLY A 13 -27.79 -1.93 5.58
CA GLY A 13 -27.13 -2.89 4.70
C GLY A 13 -27.40 -2.78 3.21
N ILE A 14 -26.93 -1.69 2.58
CA ILE A 14 -26.72 -1.64 1.13
C ILE A 14 -25.73 -2.76 0.78
N THR A 15 -26.23 -3.82 0.13
CA THR A 15 -25.41 -4.84 -0.52
C THR A 15 -25.04 -4.38 -1.92
N ASN A 16 -23.86 -4.83 -2.34
CA ASN A 16 -23.32 -4.80 -3.69
C ASN A 16 -22.78 -3.46 -4.16
N GLU A 17 -21.46 -3.28 -4.05
CA GLU A 17 -20.65 -2.78 -5.16
C GLU A 17 -19.13 -3.04 -4.97
N HIS A 18 -18.59 -3.81 -5.92
CA HIS A 18 -17.18 -3.90 -6.32
C HIS A 18 -16.18 -4.76 -5.51
N HIS A 19 -16.50 -6.03 -5.27
CA HIS A 19 -15.46 -7.05 -5.08
C HIS A 19 -15.08 -7.63 -6.45
N SER A 20 -14.23 -6.94 -7.22
CA SER A 20 -13.75 -7.45 -8.52
C SER A 20 -12.24 -7.34 -8.67
N CYS A 21 -11.65 -8.50 -8.97
CA CYS A 21 -10.38 -8.74 -9.66
C CYS A 21 -9.06 -8.26 -9.01
N VAL A 22 -8.72 -8.78 -7.82
CA VAL A 22 -7.31 -8.83 -7.45
C VAL A 22 -6.68 -10.04 -8.14
N GLN A 23 -6.16 -9.83 -9.35
CA GLN A 23 -5.17 -10.75 -9.93
C GLN A 23 -3.99 -10.86 -8.95
N ASP A 24 -3.60 -12.08 -8.57
CA ASP A 24 -2.43 -12.33 -7.73
C ASP A 24 -1.15 -11.97 -8.49
N PHE A 25 -0.75 -10.71 -8.39
CA PHE A 25 0.51 -10.26 -8.98
C PHE A 25 1.71 -10.78 -8.19
N LYS A 26 2.57 -11.55 -8.86
CA LYS A 26 3.82 -12.05 -8.27
C LYS A 26 4.90 -10.97 -8.32
N TRP A 27 5.24 -10.43 -7.15
CA TRP A 27 6.29 -9.42 -7.00
C TRP A 27 7.69 -10.02 -7.18
N CYS A 28 8.34 -9.72 -8.31
CA CYS A 28 9.76 -10.01 -8.52
C CYS A 28 10.63 -8.84 -8.05
N GLN A 29 11.95 -9.05 -7.94
CA GLN A 29 12.87 -8.00 -7.49
C GLN A 29 12.81 -6.74 -8.37
N LYS A 30 12.69 -6.91 -9.69
CA LYS A 30 12.59 -5.77 -10.62
C LYS A 30 11.33 -4.94 -10.38
N SER A 31 10.18 -5.57 -10.14
CA SER A 31 8.93 -4.83 -9.87
C SER A 31 8.92 -4.15 -8.51
N VAL A 32 9.55 -4.76 -7.49
CA VAL A 32 9.72 -4.12 -6.18
C VAL A 32 10.64 -2.91 -6.25
N MET A 33 11.78 -3.03 -6.93
CA MET A 33 12.71 -1.91 -7.12
C MET A 33 12.05 -0.77 -7.89
N LEU A 34 11.24 -1.09 -8.90
CA LEU A 34 10.46 -0.10 -9.62
C LEU A 34 9.47 0.62 -8.71
N LEU A 35 8.71 -0.11 -7.89
CA LEU A 35 7.77 0.48 -6.93
C LEU A 35 8.48 1.48 -5.99
N ILE A 36 9.67 1.11 -5.48
CA ILE A 36 10.48 1.98 -4.62
C ILE A 36 10.89 3.26 -5.34
N SER A 37 11.38 3.14 -6.57
CA SER A 37 11.77 4.29 -7.38
C SER A 37 10.59 5.22 -7.70
N LEU A 38 9.42 4.66 -8.02
CA LEU A 38 8.22 5.44 -8.29
C LEU A 38 7.71 6.16 -7.04
N TYR A 39 7.74 5.49 -5.89
CA TYR A 39 7.43 6.14 -4.62
C TYR A 39 8.39 7.29 -4.33
N GLN A 40 9.70 7.11 -4.53
CA GLN A 40 10.70 8.15 -4.33
C GLN A 40 10.41 9.40 -5.17
N LYS A 41 10.09 9.22 -6.46
CA LYS A 41 9.74 10.32 -7.37
C LYS A 41 8.52 11.11 -6.89
N LYS A 42 7.55 10.42 -6.30
CA LYS A 42 6.29 11.00 -5.81
C LYS A 42 6.28 11.31 -4.31
N LYS A 43 7.41 11.12 -3.61
CA LYS A 43 7.52 11.24 -2.15
C LYS A 43 7.02 12.59 -1.66
N ALA A 44 7.38 13.67 -2.35
CA ALA A 44 6.94 15.02 -2.02
C ALA A 44 5.41 15.16 -2.07
N GLU A 45 4.76 14.59 -3.08
CA GLU A 45 3.29 14.60 -3.22
C GLU A 45 2.63 13.81 -2.08
N PHE A 46 3.18 12.64 -1.74
CA PHE A 46 2.70 11.81 -0.62
C PHE A 46 2.80 12.52 0.73
N LEU A 47 3.82 13.35 0.94
CA LEU A 47 4.02 14.12 2.17
C LEU A 47 3.20 15.42 2.20
N SER A 48 2.98 16.04 1.05
CA SER A 48 2.31 17.33 0.94
C SER A 48 0.83 17.30 1.36
N GLY A 49 0.18 16.14 1.26
CA GLY A 49 -1.23 15.95 1.62
C GLY A 49 -2.25 16.60 0.67
N PHE A 50 -1.82 17.37 -0.33
CA PHE A 50 -2.73 18.03 -1.29
C PHE A 50 -3.44 17.04 -2.22
N VAL A 51 -2.78 15.93 -2.55
CA VAL A 51 -3.33 14.88 -3.44
C VAL A 51 -3.79 13.70 -2.59
N LYS A 52 -4.98 13.16 -2.89
CA LYS A 52 -5.50 11.97 -2.21
C LYS A 52 -4.54 10.79 -2.44
N LYS A 53 -4.18 10.07 -1.37
CA LYS A 53 -3.28 8.90 -1.42
C LYS A 53 -3.71 7.86 -2.45
N ARG A 54 -5.02 7.61 -2.56
CA ARG A 54 -5.59 6.69 -3.57
C ARG A 54 -5.19 7.09 -4.98
N ASP A 55 -5.26 8.38 -5.31
CA ASP A 55 -4.98 8.87 -6.65
C ASP A 55 -3.46 8.81 -6.94
N LEU A 56 -2.62 9.04 -5.93
CA LEU A 56 -1.16 8.81 -6.03
C LEU A 56 -0.84 7.33 -6.27
N TRP A 57 -1.46 6.41 -5.53
CA TRP A 57 -1.28 4.97 -5.76
C TRP A 57 -1.80 4.54 -7.13
N SER A 58 -2.88 5.14 -7.62
CA SER A 58 -3.39 4.90 -8.97
C SER A 58 -2.39 5.31 -10.05
N GLN A 59 -1.77 6.50 -9.90
CA GLN A 59 -0.71 6.94 -10.79
C GLN A 59 0.50 6.00 -10.75
N VAL A 60 0.91 5.54 -9.56
CA VAL A 60 2.01 4.56 -9.41
C VAL A 60 1.67 3.25 -10.12
N ALA A 61 0.44 2.73 -9.97
CA ALA A 61 0.00 1.50 -10.62
C ALA A 61 -0.07 1.62 -12.14
N SER A 62 -0.54 2.76 -12.66
CA SER A 62 -0.53 3.07 -14.09
C SER A 62 0.89 3.06 -14.66
N GLU A 63 1.81 3.71 -13.95
CA GLU A 63 3.22 3.83 -14.31
C GLU A 63 3.98 2.49 -14.20
N MET A 64 3.55 1.60 -13.30
CA MET A 64 4.01 0.20 -13.25
C MET A 64 3.48 -0.61 -14.44
N SER A 65 2.21 -0.45 -14.79
CA SER A 65 1.57 -1.14 -15.91
C SER A 65 2.20 -0.75 -17.25
N LEU A 66 2.56 0.54 -17.42
CA LEU A 66 3.30 1.03 -18.57
C LEU A 66 4.67 0.36 -18.75
N ARG A 67 5.30 -0.07 -17.65
CA ARG A 67 6.56 -0.83 -17.67
C ARG A 67 6.37 -2.36 -17.76
N GLY A 68 5.16 -2.81 -18.07
CA GLY A 68 4.84 -4.22 -18.24
C GLY A 68 4.49 -4.97 -16.96
N PHE A 69 4.28 -4.27 -15.84
CA PHE A 69 3.83 -4.87 -14.58
C PHE A 69 2.38 -4.53 -14.32
N ASN A 70 1.46 -5.43 -14.72
CA ASN A 70 0.03 -5.22 -14.51
C ASN A 70 -0.33 -5.40 -13.02
N VAL A 71 -0.43 -4.30 -12.30
CA VAL A 71 -0.72 -4.25 -10.86
C VAL A 71 -1.84 -3.26 -10.57
N SER A 72 -2.68 -3.58 -9.59
CA SER A 72 -3.65 -2.63 -9.07
C SER A 72 -3.01 -1.67 -8.06
N PHE A 73 -3.62 -0.49 -7.90
CA PHE A 73 -3.17 0.48 -6.89
C PHE A 73 -3.21 -0.07 -5.47
N ILE A 74 -4.20 -0.93 -5.16
CA ILE A 74 -4.34 -1.63 -3.88
C ILE A 74 -3.16 -2.57 -3.66
N ALA A 75 -2.73 -3.31 -4.70
CA ALA A 75 -1.58 -4.20 -4.62
C ALA A 75 -0.28 -3.43 -4.38
N CYS A 76 -0.08 -2.29 -5.06
CA CYS A 76 1.05 -1.38 -4.83
C CYS A 76 1.09 -0.88 -3.40
N GLU A 77 -0.04 -0.40 -2.89
CA GLU A 77 -0.18 0.10 -1.53
C GLU A 77 0.13 -1.00 -0.50
N LYS A 78 -0.49 -2.18 -0.62
CA LYS A 78 -0.23 -3.32 0.27
C LYS A 78 1.25 -3.72 0.24
N LYS A 79 1.86 -3.79 -0.95
CA LYS A 79 3.27 -4.14 -1.09
C LYS A 79 4.18 -3.11 -0.41
N TRP A 80 3.87 -1.82 -0.57
CA TRP A 80 4.61 -0.74 0.07
C TRP A 80 4.56 -0.83 1.60
N HIS A 81 3.38 -1.04 2.17
CA HIS A 81 3.22 -1.22 3.62
C HIS A 81 4.07 -2.37 4.16
N ASN A 82 4.07 -3.50 3.45
CA ASN A 82 4.89 -4.66 3.84
C ASN A 82 6.40 -4.33 3.80
N LEU A 83 6.87 -3.67 2.73
CA LEU A 83 8.27 -3.22 2.63
C LEU A 83 8.64 -2.28 3.79
N TYR A 84 7.79 -1.31 4.08
CA TYR A 84 8.01 -0.37 5.18
C TYR A 84 8.04 -1.07 6.55
N ALA A 85 7.12 -1.99 6.81
CA ALA A 85 7.10 -2.76 8.04
C ALA A 85 8.36 -3.60 8.23
N THR A 86 8.82 -4.30 7.18
CA THR A 86 10.09 -5.04 7.20
C THR A 86 11.28 -4.11 7.43
N TYR A 87 11.31 -2.96 6.76
CA TYR A 87 12.36 -1.95 6.94
C TYR A 87 12.46 -1.49 8.39
N ARG A 88 11.33 -1.14 9.03
CA ARG A 88 11.31 -0.72 10.45
C ARG A 88 11.88 -1.79 11.37
N LYS A 89 11.42 -3.05 11.23
CA LYS A 89 11.93 -4.20 12.01
C LYS A 89 13.45 -4.39 11.83
N LEU A 90 13.97 -4.22 10.61
CA LEU A 90 15.39 -4.35 10.32
C LEU A 90 16.23 -3.18 10.87
N LYS A 91 15.67 -1.96 10.86
CA LYS A 91 16.29 -0.77 11.41
C LYS A 91 16.51 -0.91 12.91
N GLU A 92 15.52 -1.41 13.66
CA GLU A 92 15.54 -1.47 15.13
C GLU A 92 16.52 -2.49 15.73
N SER A 93 16.74 -3.68 15.13
CA SER A 93 17.39 -4.77 15.88
C SER A 93 18.33 -5.71 15.12
N ASN A 94 18.40 -5.71 13.78
CA ASN A 94 19.04 -6.83 13.04
C ASN A 94 20.11 -6.43 12.00
N VAL A 95 21.30 -5.98 12.45
CA VAL A 95 22.42 -5.58 11.57
C VAL A 95 22.79 -6.67 10.53
N LYS A 96 22.83 -7.95 10.94
CA LYS A 96 23.12 -9.07 10.02
C LYS A 96 22.07 -9.22 8.92
N LYS A 97 20.76 -9.12 9.25
CA LYS A 97 19.67 -9.25 8.26
C LYS A 97 19.57 -8.04 7.33
N ARG A 98 19.97 -6.84 7.77
CA ARG A 98 20.07 -5.65 6.89
C ARG A 98 20.97 -5.91 5.69
N SER A 99 22.05 -6.67 5.86
CA SER A 99 23.03 -6.94 4.80
C SER A 99 22.51 -7.88 3.71
N TYR A 100 21.51 -8.71 4.00
CA TYR A 100 20.99 -9.71 3.05
C TYR A 100 19.70 -9.28 2.35
N TRP A 101 19.01 -8.26 2.87
CA TRP A 101 17.76 -7.81 2.28
C TRP A 101 18.03 -6.75 1.20
N PRO A 102 17.80 -7.05 -0.09
CA PRO A 102 18.24 -6.20 -1.19
C PRO A 102 17.55 -4.83 -1.23
N TYR A 103 16.42 -4.68 -0.53
CA TYR A 103 15.65 -3.44 -0.49
C TYR A 103 16.02 -2.52 0.69
N PHE A 104 16.93 -2.94 1.57
CA PHE A 104 17.25 -2.16 2.78
C PHE A 104 17.86 -0.80 2.44
N GLN A 105 18.93 -0.77 1.62
CA GLN A 105 19.59 0.50 1.26
C GLN A 105 18.70 1.41 0.41
N PRO A 106 18.01 0.92 -0.64
CA PRO A 106 17.06 1.75 -1.39
C PRO A 106 15.97 2.35 -0.52
N LEU A 107 15.35 1.57 0.38
CA LEU A 107 14.33 2.10 1.29
C LEU A 107 14.91 3.07 2.31
N ARG A 108 16.12 2.82 2.79
CA ARG A 108 16.82 3.74 3.69
C ARG A 108 16.99 5.11 3.05
N GLU A 109 17.51 5.15 1.83
CA GLU A 109 17.68 6.40 1.08
C GLU A 109 16.33 7.12 0.91
N VAL A 110 15.31 6.42 0.43
CA VAL A 110 13.99 7.01 0.20
C VAL A 110 13.35 7.53 1.49
N LEU A 111 13.48 6.81 2.60
CA LEU A 111 12.80 7.13 3.85
C LEU A 111 13.61 8.09 4.75
N GLU A 112 14.94 8.10 4.65
CA GLU A 112 15.83 8.89 5.54
C GLU A 112 16.32 10.20 4.89
N THR A 113 16.22 10.38 3.57
CA THR A 113 16.57 11.66 2.94
C THR A 113 15.49 12.73 3.24
N ASN A 114 15.80 13.53 4.27
CA ASN A 114 15.25 14.82 4.73
C ASN A 114 13.87 14.90 5.43
N VAL A 115 13.96 15.19 6.74
CA VAL A 115 13.18 16.07 7.66
C VAL A 115 11.64 15.98 7.68
N ASP A 116 11.15 15.62 8.87
CA ASP A 116 9.79 15.71 9.46
C ASP A 116 8.57 15.51 8.55
N VAL A 117 7.91 14.36 8.70
CA VAL A 117 6.61 14.26 9.39
C VAL A 117 6.46 12.82 9.91
N GLN A 118 6.77 12.63 11.19
CA GLN A 118 6.21 11.56 12.01
C GLN A 118 4.71 11.80 12.18
N ASN A 119 3.86 11.51 11.19
CA ASN A 119 2.41 11.38 11.42
C ASN A 119 1.60 10.76 10.26
N VAL A 120 2.05 9.62 9.72
CA VAL A 120 1.10 8.70 9.08
C VAL A 120 0.87 7.55 10.03
N ASN A 121 -0.16 7.70 10.84
CA ASN A 121 -0.85 6.59 11.47
C ASN A 121 -1.32 5.65 10.34
N LEU A 122 -0.46 4.69 9.96
CA LEU A 122 -0.80 3.57 9.10
C LEU A 122 -1.42 2.42 9.92
N ASN A 123 -1.66 2.63 11.22
CA ASN A 123 -2.42 1.71 12.06
C ASN A 123 -3.91 2.01 11.87
N GLY A 124 -4.50 1.43 10.83
CA GLY A 124 -5.92 1.70 10.58
C GLY A 124 -6.53 1.03 9.35
N ARG A 125 -6.02 -0.12 8.92
CA ARG A 125 -6.85 -1.19 8.31
C ARG A 125 -6.06 -2.47 8.28
N CYS A 126 -6.49 -3.36 9.16
CA CYS A 126 -6.13 -4.75 9.24
C CYS A 126 -6.37 -5.39 7.86
N TYR A 127 -5.33 -5.96 7.26
CA TYR A 127 -5.52 -7.08 6.35
C TYR A 127 -5.05 -8.30 7.14
N ASN A 128 -6.01 -9.16 7.46
CA ASN A 128 -5.80 -10.35 8.25
C ASN A 128 -4.65 -11.17 7.65
N GLU A 129 -3.71 -11.53 8.53
CA GLU A 129 -2.72 -12.57 8.27
C GLU A 129 -3.48 -13.90 8.21
N ASP A 130 -3.88 -14.31 7.01
CA ASP A 130 -4.14 -15.73 6.77
C ASP A 130 -2.78 -16.37 6.49
N GLU A 131 -2.12 -16.78 7.59
CA GLU A 131 -1.10 -17.82 7.58
C GLU A 131 -1.68 -19.04 6.87
N ASN A 132 -1.35 -19.21 5.59
CA ASN A 132 -1.48 -20.52 4.97
C ASN A 132 -0.15 -20.91 4.30
N THR A 133 0.66 -21.56 5.13
CA THR A 133 1.40 -22.79 4.84
C THR A 133 2.00 -22.90 3.44
N CYS A 134 3.32 -22.66 3.35
CA CYS A 134 4.14 -23.38 2.39
C CYS A 134 5.29 -24.06 3.13
N LYS A 135 4.99 -25.23 3.73
CA LYS A 135 6.00 -26.29 3.87
C LYS A 135 5.92 -27.13 2.60
N MET A 136 6.93 -26.98 1.75
CA MET A 136 7.37 -28.04 0.84
C MET A 136 8.88 -28.18 1.05
N VAL A 137 9.26 -29.15 1.87
CA VAL A 137 10.02 -30.38 1.55
C VAL A 137 9.77 -31.33 2.71
#